data_AF-A0A7W9UUM2-F1
#
_entry.id   AF-A0A7W9UUM2-F1
#
_cell.length_a   1.000
_cell.length_b   1.000
_cell.length_c   1.000
_cell.angle_alpha   90.00
_cell.angle_beta   90.00
_cell.angle_gamma   90.00
#
_symmetry.space_group_name_H-M   'P 1'
#
loop_
_entity.id
_entity.type
_entity.pdbx_description
1 polymer ?
#
loop_
_entity_poly.entity_id
_entity_poly.type
_entity_poly.pdbx_seq_one_letter_code
_entity_poly.pdbx_strand_id
1 'polypeptide(L)'
;MSEPRSAPTVGQVVLGRRLLDLRERAGLKREEAARVLRVAPATVRRMEMAEVALKIPYLQLLLKAYGVPEDEAELFVQLAEEANRPGWWQRFHDILPNWFSMYVSLEGAAGLIRSYEPHFVPGLLQTEDYARAVLKSGAIGQTSPEDIERHVALRMQRQDLLTRPDAPRFWAVMDETALRRPVGGPEVMRAQIDKLLEATRLAHVTLQVAPFADGPHPGTYGPFVLFRFAMSELPDMVYSEYLTGAVYLDARTEVATHLEVMDRMAAQAATAQRTKEILRDLREEL
;
A
#
# COMPACT_ATOMS: atom_id res chain seq x y z
N MET A 1 -9.14 11.57 -26.40
CA MET A 1 -9.52 10.75 -25.23
C MET A 1 -8.55 11.12 -24.12
N SER A 2 -9.03 11.49 -22.93
CA SER A 2 -8.15 11.81 -21.79
C SER A 2 -7.36 10.56 -21.43
N GLU A 3 -6.04 10.65 -21.32
CA GLU A 3 -5.21 9.56 -20.80
C GLU A 3 -5.79 9.06 -19.46
N PRO A 4 -5.79 7.73 -19.21
CA PRO A 4 -6.20 7.19 -17.92
C PRO A 4 -5.27 7.76 -16.85
N ARG A 5 -5.84 8.51 -15.91
CA ARG A 5 -5.11 9.17 -14.84
C ARG A 5 -4.56 8.13 -13.86
N SER A 6 -3.32 8.30 -13.43
CA SER A 6 -2.75 7.56 -12.30
C SER A 6 -3.62 7.70 -11.06
N ALA A 7 -3.71 6.63 -10.27
CA ALA A 7 -4.46 6.64 -9.01
C ALA A 7 -3.96 7.77 -8.08
N PRO A 8 -4.86 8.39 -7.27
CA PRO A 8 -4.46 9.51 -6.43
C PRO A 8 -3.41 9.11 -5.40
N THR A 9 -2.53 10.06 -5.05
CA THR A 9 -1.60 9.89 -3.94
C THR A 9 -2.35 9.97 -2.61
N VAL A 10 -1.79 9.39 -1.55
CA VAL A 10 -2.32 9.51 -0.19
C VAL A 10 -2.42 10.98 0.23
N GLY A 11 -1.45 11.81 -0.15
CA GLY A 11 -1.51 13.26 0.09
C GLY A 11 -2.75 13.89 -0.56
N GLN A 12 -3.09 13.51 -1.79
CA GLN A 12 -4.32 13.98 -2.45
C GLN A 12 -5.58 13.50 -1.73
N VAL A 13 -5.60 12.26 -1.23
CA VAL A 13 -6.72 11.73 -0.44
C VAL A 13 -6.89 12.48 0.88
N VAL A 14 -5.81 12.73 1.62
CA VAL A 14 -5.81 13.50 2.87
C VAL A 14 -6.35 14.90 2.63
N LEU A 15 -5.81 15.61 1.62
CA LEU A 15 -6.21 16.97 1.33
C LEU A 15 -7.65 17.06 0.79
N GLY A 16 -8.10 16.08 0.01
CA GLY A 16 -9.51 15.99 -0.39
C GLY A 16 -10.44 15.88 0.82
N ARG A 17 -10.11 15.03 1.79
CA ARG A 17 -10.86 14.89 3.05
C ARG A 17 -10.81 16.12 3.93
N ARG A 18 -9.64 16.77 4.06
CA ARG A 18 -9.54 18.04 4.78
C ARG A 18 -10.38 19.14 4.11
N LEU A 19 -10.37 19.20 2.79
CA LEU A 19 -11.19 20.16 2.03
C LEU A 19 -12.70 19.93 2.25
N LEU A 20 -13.12 18.66 2.33
CA LEU A 20 -14.48 18.27 2.71
C LEU A 20 -14.84 18.77 4.12
N ASP A 21 -14.01 18.48 5.11
CA ASP A 21 -14.23 18.88 6.51
C ASP A 21 -14.28 20.42 6.65
N LEU A 22 -13.37 21.14 6.00
CA LEU A 22 -13.40 22.61 5.97
C LEU A 22 -14.69 23.16 5.37
N ARG A 23 -15.21 22.55 4.28
CA ARG A 23 -16.50 22.95 3.69
C ARG A 23 -17.64 22.74 4.68
N GLU A 24 -17.67 21.59 5.35
CA GLU A 24 -18.74 21.23 6.28
C GLU A 24 -18.72 22.11 7.53
N ARG A 25 -17.54 22.44 8.06
CA ARG A 25 -17.37 23.41 9.16
C ARG A 25 -17.81 24.82 8.78
N ALA A 26 -17.58 25.22 7.53
CA ALA A 26 -18.09 26.48 6.99
C ALA A 26 -19.62 26.47 6.75
N GLY A 27 -20.29 25.32 6.93
CA GLY A 27 -21.73 25.17 6.75
C GLY A 27 -22.20 25.22 5.29
N LEU A 28 -21.28 25.10 4.33
CA LEU A 28 -21.59 25.24 2.90
C LEU A 28 -21.95 23.90 2.25
N LYS A 29 -22.94 23.91 1.37
CA LYS A 29 -23.24 22.78 0.48
C LYS A 29 -22.28 22.75 -0.71
N ARG A 30 -22.15 21.59 -1.37
CA ARG A 30 -21.30 21.44 -2.56
C ARG A 30 -21.72 22.37 -3.69
N GLU A 31 -23.02 22.62 -3.83
CA GLU A 31 -23.57 23.53 -4.83
C GLU A 31 -23.09 24.97 -4.62
N GLU A 32 -22.94 25.39 -3.37
CA GLU A 32 -22.49 26.73 -3.01
C GLU A 32 -20.99 26.88 -3.27
N ALA A 33 -20.19 25.89 -2.85
CA ALA A 33 -18.77 25.81 -3.21
C ALA A 33 -18.54 25.79 -4.74
N ALA A 34 -19.41 25.09 -5.47
CA ALA A 34 -19.33 25.03 -6.93
C ALA A 34 -19.65 26.37 -7.61
N ARG A 35 -20.56 27.17 -7.04
CA ARG A 35 -20.84 28.54 -7.50
C ARG A 35 -19.63 29.45 -7.31
N VAL A 36 -18.91 29.35 -6.19
CA VAL A 36 -17.66 30.09 -5.95
C VAL A 36 -16.66 29.82 -7.08
N LEU A 37 -16.55 28.56 -7.49
CA LEU A 37 -15.64 28.12 -8.55
C LEU A 37 -16.18 28.29 -9.98
N ARG A 38 -17.47 28.60 -10.14
CA ARG A 38 -18.20 28.59 -11.44
C ARG A 38 -18.07 27.25 -12.19
N VAL A 39 -18.19 26.14 -11.47
CA VAL A 39 -18.14 24.78 -12.02
C VAL A 39 -19.39 23.97 -11.64
N ALA A 40 -19.55 22.78 -12.23
CA ALA A 40 -20.58 21.84 -11.80
C ALA A 40 -20.29 21.30 -10.37
N PRO A 41 -21.31 21.07 -9.52
CA PRO A 41 -21.16 20.48 -8.17
C PRO A 41 -20.37 19.17 -8.15
N ALA A 42 -20.47 18.37 -9.20
CA ALA A 42 -19.69 17.15 -9.39
C ALA A 42 -18.17 17.38 -9.39
N THR A 43 -17.69 18.57 -9.75
CA THR A 43 -16.26 18.90 -9.70
C THR A 43 -15.78 19.07 -8.25
N VAL A 44 -16.56 19.73 -7.40
CA VAL A 44 -16.24 19.86 -5.97
C VAL A 44 -16.25 18.49 -5.30
N ARG A 45 -17.27 17.65 -5.57
CA ARG A 45 -17.29 16.25 -5.11
C ARG A 45 -16.02 15.50 -5.52
N ARG A 46 -15.63 15.59 -6.80
CA ARG A 46 -14.43 14.91 -7.32
C ARG A 46 -13.15 15.38 -6.64
N MET A 47 -13.03 16.67 -6.30
CA MET A 47 -11.89 17.20 -5.56
C MET A 47 -11.84 16.65 -4.13
N GLU A 48 -12.98 16.67 -3.42
CA GLU A 48 -13.11 16.14 -2.06
C GLU A 48 -12.83 14.63 -1.97
N MET A 49 -13.18 13.88 -3.01
CA MET A 49 -12.94 12.45 -3.11
C MET A 49 -11.57 12.10 -3.73
N ALA A 50 -10.70 13.09 -4.01
CA ALA A 50 -9.42 12.91 -4.70
C ALA A 50 -9.52 12.21 -6.08
N GLU A 51 -10.69 12.24 -6.72
CA GLU A 51 -10.93 11.69 -8.05
C GLU A 51 -10.28 12.57 -9.14
N VAL A 52 -9.99 13.84 -8.84
CA VAL A 52 -9.23 14.77 -9.69
C VAL A 52 -8.10 15.44 -8.89
N ALA A 53 -7.04 15.86 -9.58
CA ALA A 53 -5.99 16.65 -8.97
C ALA A 53 -6.54 17.95 -8.39
N LEU A 54 -6.01 18.34 -7.22
CA LEU A 54 -6.39 19.55 -6.53
C LEU A 54 -5.77 20.76 -7.24
N LYS A 55 -6.58 21.45 -8.05
CA LYS A 55 -6.12 22.65 -8.78
C LYS A 55 -5.89 23.79 -7.79
N ILE A 56 -4.65 24.28 -7.70
CA ILE A 56 -4.26 25.35 -6.76
C ILE A 56 -5.17 26.58 -6.84
N PRO A 57 -5.52 27.11 -8.03
CA PRO A 57 -6.43 28.27 -8.11
C PRO A 57 -7.82 27.99 -7.53
N TYR A 58 -8.33 26.75 -7.64
CA TYR A 58 -9.62 26.39 -7.06
C TYR A 58 -9.51 26.26 -5.55
N LEU A 59 -8.41 25.69 -5.06
CA LEU A 59 -8.12 25.60 -3.63
C LEU A 59 -8.16 26.98 -2.97
N GLN A 60 -7.42 27.95 -3.51
CA GLN A 60 -7.34 29.29 -2.95
C GLN A 60 -8.72 29.96 -2.84
N LEU A 61 -9.55 29.81 -3.87
CA LEU A 61 -10.93 30.33 -3.86
C LEU A 61 -11.81 29.63 -2.83
N LEU A 62 -11.72 28.31 -2.71
CA LEU A 62 -12.50 27.53 -1.74
C LEU A 62 -12.07 27.83 -0.31
N LEU A 63 -10.76 27.81 0.00
CA LEU A 63 -10.23 28.09 1.33
C LEU A 63 -10.66 29.48 1.82
N LYS A 64 -10.61 30.48 0.94
CA LYS A 64 -11.13 31.82 1.23
C LYS A 64 -12.64 31.81 1.48
N ALA A 65 -13.41 31.10 0.66
CA ALA A 65 -14.86 30.98 0.83
C ALA A 65 -15.26 30.21 2.11
N TYR A 66 -14.41 29.30 2.57
CA TYR A 66 -14.61 28.51 3.79
C TYR A 66 -14.16 29.26 5.05
N GLY A 67 -13.61 30.47 4.91
CA GLY A 67 -13.17 31.29 6.05
C GLY A 67 -11.87 30.80 6.70
N VAL A 68 -11.04 30.06 5.96
CA VAL A 68 -9.74 29.60 6.46
C VAL A 68 -8.79 30.79 6.59
N PRO A 69 -8.07 30.94 7.72
CA PRO A 69 -7.03 31.96 7.89
C PRO A 69 -5.97 31.91 6.78
N GLU A 70 -5.37 33.06 6.45
CA GLU A 70 -4.45 33.18 5.31
C GLU A 70 -3.19 32.30 5.47
N ASP A 71 -2.62 32.25 6.67
CA ASP A 71 -1.47 31.41 7.03
C ASP A 71 -1.78 29.91 6.92
N GLU A 72 -2.96 29.49 7.39
CA GLU A 72 -3.43 28.10 7.24
C GLU A 72 -3.70 27.75 5.77
N ALA A 73 -4.26 28.71 5.00
CA ALA A 73 -4.54 28.52 3.59
C ALA A 73 -3.27 28.40 2.76
N GLU A 74 -2.24 29.20 3.06
CA GLU A 74 -0.91 29.09 2.44
C GLU A 74 -0.29 27.72 2.69
N LEU A 75 -0.32 27.24 3.93
CA LEU A 75 0.18 25.90 4.27
C LEU A 75 -0.60 24.80 3.53
N PHE A 76 -1.92 24.91 3.45
CA PHE A 76 -2.75 23.94 2.72
C PHE A 76 -2.37 23.90 1.23
N VAL A 77 -2.15 25.07 0.61
CA VAL A 77 -1.73 25.17 -0.79
C VAL A 77 -0.37 24.52 -0.99
N GLN A 78 0.61 24.78 -0.11
CA GLN A 78 1.94 24.14 -0.19
C GLN A 78 1.84 22.61 -0.11
N LEU A 79 1.01 22.09 0.81
CA LEU A 79 0.75 20.65 0.92
C LEU A 79 0.09 20.10 -0.35
N ALA A 80 -0.83 20.85 -0.97
CA ALA A 80 -1.47 20.44 -2.23
C ALA A 80 -0.51 20.44 -3.42
N GLU A 81 0.41 21.40 -3.48
CA GLU A 81 1.48 21.39 -4.46
C GLU A 81 2.39 20.18 -4.30
N GLU A 82 2.79 19.85 -3.06
CA GLU A 82 3.57 18.66 -2.76
C GLU A 82 2.83 17.37 -3.10
N ALA A 83 1.56 17.25 -2.71
CA ALA A 83 0.72 16.08 -2.99
C ALA A 83 0.45 15.86 -4.49
N ASN A 84 0.46 16.95 -5.28
CA ASN A 84 0.34 16.90 -6.74
C ASN A 84 1.67 16.55 -7.43
N ARG A 85 2.81 16.56 -6.73
CA ARG A 85 4.09 16.14 -7.33
C ARG A 85 4.01 14.64 -7.68
N PRO A 86 4.50 14.25 -8.86
CA PRO A 86 4.59 12.85 -9.23
C PRO A 86 5.37 12.05 -8.19
N GLY A 87 4.74 11.01 -7.62
CA GLY A 87 5.45 10.02 -6.81
C GLY A 87 6.56 9.36 -7.63
N TRP A 88 7.63 8.90 -6.98
CA TRP A 88 8.78 8.29 -7.66
C TRP A 88 8.38 7.09 -8.56
N TRP A 89 7.28 6.41 -8.21
CA TRP A 89 6.74 5.25 -8.93
C TRP A 89 6.02 5.63 -10.23
N GLN A 90 5.67 6.91 -10.46
CA GLN A 90 4.95 7.32 -11.66
C GLN A 90 5.77 7.10 -12.95
N ARG A 91 7.10 7.00 -12.86
CA ARG A 91 7.94 6.58 -14.00
C ARG A 91 7.69 5.13 -14.46
N PHE A 92 6.95 4.35 -13.67
CA PHE A 92 6.54 2.99 -13.97
C PHE A 92 5.03 2.89 -14.27
N HIS A 93 4.33 4.01 -14.49
CA HIS A 93 2.86 4.01 -14.67
C HIS A 93 2.39 3.19 -15.89
N ASP A 94 3.24 3.04 -16.90
CA ASP A 94 2.97 2.33 -18.15
C ASP A 94 3.01 0.80 -18.01
N ILE A 95 3.77 0.29 -17.03
CA ILE A 95 3.82 -1.14 -16.72
C ILE A 95 2.94 -1.52 -15.51
N LEU A 96 2.57 -0.55 -14.69
CA LEU A 96 1.79 -0.80 -13.50
C LEU A 96 0.30 -0.93 -13.83
N PRO A 97 -0.38 -1.99 -13.33
CA PRO A 97 -1.82 -1.99 -13.31
C PRO A 97 -2.34 -0.75 -12.57
N ASN A 98 -3.38 -0.12 -13.09
CA ASN A 98 -3.93 1.12 -12.54
C ASN A 98 -4.24 1.02 -11.03
N TRP A 99 -4.71 -0.15 -10.58
CA TRP A 99 -5.01 -0.41 -9.17
C TRP A 99 -3.77 -0.47 -8.28
N PHE A 100 -2.59 -0.79 -8.81
CA PHE A 100 -1.36 -0.96 -8.03
C PHE A 100 -0.69 0.37 -7.68
N SER A 101 -0.93 1.44 -8.46
CA SER A 101 -0.36 2.77 -8.16
C SER A 101 -0.79 3.31 -6.80
N MET A 102 -2.05 3.07 -6.41
CA MET A 102 -2.56 3.47 -5.09
C MET A 102 -1.88 2.68 -3.96
N TYR A 103 -1.61 1.39 -4.18
CA TYR A 103 -0.93 0.53 -3.22
C TYR A 103 0.43 1.12 -2.84
N VAL A 104 1.26 1.48 -3.83
CA VAL A 104 2.60 2.04 -3.57
C VAL A 104 2.50 3.36 -2.80
N SER A 105 1.47 4.17 -3.07
CA SER A 105 1.25 5.40 -2.30
C SER A 105 0.84 5.13 -0.85
N LEU A 106 -0.02 4.13 -0.61
CA LEU A 106 -0.46 3.75 0.74
C LEU A 106 0.69 3.13 1.54
N GLU A 107 1.45 2.24 0.90
CA GLU A 107 2.66 1.62 1.43
C GLU A 107 3.68 2.69 1.88
N GLY A 108 3.91 3.74 1.07
CA GLY A 108 4.82 4.83 1.42
C GLY A 108 4.36 5.75 2.56
N ALA A 109 3.05 5.84 2.81
CA ALA A 109 2.45 6.73 3.80
C ALA A 109 2.07 6.04 5.13
N ALA A 110 2.03 4.71 5.15
CA ALA A 110 1.66 3.94 6.32
C ALA A 110 2.72 4.08 7.43
N GLY A 111 2.28 4.11 8.69
CA GLY A 111 3.14 3.93 9.87
C GLY A 111 3.19 2.49 10.37
N LEU A 112 2.20 1.68 9.98
CA LEU A 112 2.13 0.24 10.22
C LEU A 112 1.56 -0.44 8.98
N ILE A 113 2.23 -1.50 8.55
CA ILE A 113 1.81 -2.40 7.48
C ILE A 113 1.74 -3.80 8.06
N ARG A 114 0.58 -4.45 7.95
CA ARG A 114 0.43 -5.87 8.29
C ARG A 114 -0.02 -6.64 7.05
N SER A 115 0.66 -7.71 6.70
CA SER A 115 0.34 -8.48 5.50
C SER A 115 0.16 -9.96 5.81
N TYR A 116 -0.83 -10.58 5.17
CA TYR A 116 -0.92 -12.02 5.05
C TYR A 116 -0.61 -12.44 3.62
N GLU A 117 0.43 -13.27 3.47
CA GLU A 117 0.95 -13.71 2.17
C GLU A 117 0.96 -15.25 2.08
N PRO A 118 -0.07 -15.87 1.47
CA PRO A 118 -0.19 -17.33 1.39
C PRO A 118 0.64 -17.98 0.29
N HIS A 119 1.00 -17.22 -0.75
CA HIS A 119 1.51 -17.82 -2.00
C HIS A 119 3.01 -17.62 -2.20
N PHE A 120 3.52 -16.44 -1.86
CA PHE A 120 4.90 -16.04 -2.09
C PHE A 120 5.38 -15.13 -0.96
N VAL A 121 6.69 -15.05 -0.77
CA VAL A 121 7.30 -14.08 0.15
C VAL A 121 6.81 -12.65 -0.15
N PRO A 122 6.49 -11.81 0.86
CA PRO A 122 6.05 -10.44 0.65
C PRO A 122 7.02 -9.65 -0.24
N GLY A 123 6.49 -8.87 -1.19
CA GLY A 123 7.32 -8.15 -2.18
C GLY A 123 8.40 -7.24 -1.60
N LEU A 124 8.16 -6.68 -0.41
CA LEU A 124 9.13 -5.87 0.33
C LEU A 124 10.34 -6.65 0.86
N LEU A 125 10.28 -7.98 0.85
CA LEU A 125 11.31 -8.87 1.38
C LEU A 125 11.88 -9.82 0.33
N GLN A 126 11.48 -9.68 -0.94
CA GLN A 126 11.98 -10.55 -2.02
C GLN A 126 13.43 -10.22 -2.39
N THR A 127 14.21 -11.20 -2.82
CA THR A 127 15.44 -10.95 -3.58
C THR A 127 15.10 -10.62 -5.03
N GLU A 128 16.06 -10.05 -5.76
CA GLU A 128 15.88 -9.71 -7.17
C GLU A 128 15.54 -10.96 -8.01
N ASP A 129 16.29 -12.05 -7.83
CA ASP A 129 16.06 -13.29 -8.57
C ASP A 129 14.75 -13.99 -8.20
N TYR A 130 14.36 -13.95 -6.93
CA TYR A 130 13.05 -14.46 -6.51
C TYR A 130 11.92 -13.65 -7.14
N ALA A 131 12.01 -12.31 -7.08
CA ALA A 131 11.04 -11.41 -7.68
C ALA A 131 10.91 -11.64 -9.20
N ARG A 132 12.05 -11.80 -9.89
CA ARG A 132 12.12 -12.10 -11.31
C ARG A 132 11.45 -13.45 -11.64
N ALA A 133 11.72 -14.48 -10.85
CA ALA A 133 11.11 -15.80 -11.03
C ALA A 133 9.59 -15.76 -10.85
N VAL A 134 9.08 -15.09 -9.82
CA VAL A 134 7.63 -14.90 -9.62
C VAL A 134 6.99 -14.15 -10.78
N LEU A 135 7.58 -13.03 -11.21
CA LEU A 135 7.05 -12.21 -12.30
C LEU A 135 7.04 -12.94 -13.64
N LYS A 136 8.04 -13.78 -13.93
CA LYS A 136 8.06 -14.63 -15.13
C LYS A 136 6.91 -15.65 -15.15
N SER A 137 6.45 -16.11 -13.99
CA SER A 137 5.37 -17.11 -13.89
C SER A 137 3.97 -16.51 -13.80
N GLY A 138 3.82 -15.29 -13.26
CA GLY A 138 2.52 -14.63 -13.10
C GLY A 138 1.93 -14.12 -14.43
N ALA A 139 0.61 -14.02 -14.53
CA ALA A 139 -0.07 -13.55 -15.76
C ALA A 139 -0.11 -12.01 -15.91
N ILE A 140 0.07 -11.27 -14.82
CA ILE A 140 0.06 -9.79 -14.80
C ILE A 140 1.48 -9.29 -15.07
N GLY A 141 1.66 -8.46 -16.11
CA GLY A 141 2.97 -7.93 -16.51
C GLY A 141 3.74 -8.79 -17.53
N GLN A 142 3.11 -9.83 -18.11
CA GLN A 142 3.69 -10.59 -19.23
C GLN A 142 3.52 -9.86 -20.57
N THR A 143 4.10 -8.68 -20.69
CA THR A 143 4.13 -7.92 -21.95
C THR A 143 5.47 -8.11 -22.68
N SER A 144 6.59 -8.17 -21.95
CA SER A 144 7.93 -8.44 -22.52
C SER A 144 8.98 -8.77 -21.43
N PRO A 145 10.15 -9.35 -21.77
CA PRO A 145 11.27 -9.49 -20.84
C PRO A 145 11.75 -8.16 -20.25
N GLU A 146 11.68 -7.07 -21.02
CA GLU A 146 12.04 -5.73 -20.56
C GLU A 146 11.09 -5.23 -19.47
N ASP A 147 9.78 -5.42 -19.64
CA ASP A 147 8.78 -5.04 -18.64
C ASP A 147 8.96 -5.82 -17.34
N ILE A 148 9.34 -7.10 -17.41
CA ILE A 148 9.67 -7.90 -16.22
C ILE A 148 10.81 -7.25 -15.45
N GLU A 149 11.91 -6.87 -16.10
CA GLU A 149 13.03 -6.23 -15.42
C GLU A 149 12.65 -4.86 -14.83
N ARG A 150 11.76 -4.10 -15.50
CA ARG A 150 11.23 -2.86 -14.94
C ARG A 150 10.33 -3.10 -13.73
N HIS A 151 9.53 -4.16 -13.71
CA HIS A 151 8.75 -4.58 -12.53
C HIS A 151 9.65 -5.05 -11.39
N VAL A 152 10.74 -5.77 -11.69
CA VAL A 152 11.76 -6.14 -10.70
C VAL A 152 12.39 -4.89 -10.10
N ALA A 153 12.82 -3.94 -10.93
CA ALA A 153 13.41 -2.68 -10.49
C ALA A 153 12.46 -1.88 -9.59
N LEU A 154 11.18 -1.77 -9.97
CA LEU A 154 10.14 -1.17 -9.14
C LEU A 154 10.06 -1.88 -7.78
N ARG A 155 9.99 -3.23 -7.77
CA ARG A 155 9.88 -4.00 -6.53
C ARG A 155 11.10 -3.81 -5.63
N MET A 156 12.32 -3.79 -6.19
CA MET A 156 13.54 -3.56 -5.42
C MET A 156 13.56 -2.16 -4.81
N GLN A 157 13.18 -1.13 -5.58
CA GLN A 157 13.11 0.24 -5.08
C GLN A 157 12.05 0.43 -3.99
N ARG A 158 10.93 -0.33 -4.03
CA ARG A 158 9.94 -0.31 -2.93
C ARG A 158 10.54 -0.76 -1.59
N GLN A 159 11.59 -1.58 -1.59
CA GLN A 159 12.19 -2.10 -0.36
C GLN A 159 12.96 -1.03 0.44
N ASP A 160 13.34 0.08 -0.21
CA ASP A 160 13.96 1.24 0.47
C ASP A 160 13.05 1.79 1.59
N LEU A 161 11.75 1.52 1.51
CA LEU A 161 10.78 1.79 2.56
C LEU A 161 11.18 1.21 3.93
N LEU A 162 11.76 0.01 3.96
CA LEU A 162 12.10 -0.67 5.21
C LEU A 162 13.41 -0.17 5.83
N THR A 163 14.20 0.63 5.12
CA THR A 163 15.51 1.10 5.59
C THR A 163 15.59 2.61 5.79
N ARG A 164 14.55 3.37 5.41
CA ARG A 164 14.47 4.82 5.63
C ARG A 164 14.30 5.17 7.12
N PRO A 165 14.62 6.41 7.55
CA PRO A 165 14.53 6.83 8.96
C PRO A 165 13.11 6.71 9.57
N ASP A 166 12.08 6.95 8.77
CA ASP A 166 10.65 6.84 9.12
C ASP A 166 10.03 5.56 8.55
N ALA A 167 10.78 4.44 8.59
CA ALA A 167 10.29 3.15 8.12
C ALA A 167 9.01 2.72 8.89
N PRO A 168 8.00 2.18 8.20
CA PRO A 168 6.80 1.66 8.86
C PRO A 168 7.16 0.45 9.72
N ARG A 169 6.41 0.22 10.79
CA ARG A 169 6.39 -1.12 11.38
C ARG A 169 5.81 -2.09 10.37
N PHE A 170 6.54 -3.14 10.03
CA PHE A 170 6.12 -4.14 9.05
C PHE A 170 5.92 -5.49 9.74
N TRP A 171 4.74 -6.08 9.60
CA TRP A 171 4.43 -7.39 10.16
C TRP A 171 3.84 -8.30 9.08
N ALA A 172 4.60 -9.30 8.68
CA ALA A 172 4.13 -10.32 7.76
C ALA A 172 3.84 -11.64 8.47
N VAL A 173 2.64 -12.18 8.22
CA VAL A 173 2.33 -13.60 8.43
C VAL A 173 2.41 -14.27 7.06
N MET A 174 3.29 -15.25 6.93
CA MET A 174 3.47 -16.03 5.70
C MET A 174 2.96 -17.44 5.94
N ASP A 175 2.22 -17.99 4.98
CA ASP A 175 1.94 -19.42 4.99
C ASP A 175 3.22 -20.22 4.70
N GLU A 176 3.38 -21.40 5.28
CA GLU A 176 4.54 -22.28 5.01
C GLU A 176 4.69 -22.58 3.51
N THR A 177 3.60 -22.56 2.74
CA THR A 177 3.63 -22.68 1.27
C THR A 177 4.54 -21.64 0.61
N ALA A 178 4.56 -20.41 1.12
CA ALA A 178 5.37 -19.32 0.56
C ALA A 178 6.89 -19.58 0.66
N LEU A 179 7.29 -20.50 1.55
CA LEU A 179 8.69 -20.86 1.78
C LEU A 179 9.05 -22.24 1.21
N ARG A 180 8.07 -23.12 0.97
CA ARG A 180 8.29 -24.46 0.42
C ARG A 180 8.01 -24.58 -1.07
N ARG A 181 7.19 -23.70 -1.66
CA ARG A 181 6.94 -23.71 -3.11
C ARG A 181 8.23 -23.31 -3.85
N PRO A 182 8.79 -24.14 -4.75
CA PRO A 182 10.01 -23.79 -5.45
C PRO A 182 9.82 -22.56 -6.35
N VAL A 183 10.69 -21.55 -6.17
CA VAL A 183 10.75 -20.34 -6.99
C VAL A 183 12.19 -20.11 -7.41
N GLY A 184 12.46 -20.14 -8.72
CA GLY A 184 13.81 -19.88 -9.26
C GLY A 184 14.87 -20.96 -8.96
N GLY A 185 14.49 -22.07 -8.31
CA GLY A 185 15.40 -23.17 -7.95
C GLY A 185 16.03 -23.04 -6.55
N PRO A 186 16.82 -24.04 -6.12
CA PRO A 186 17.32 -24.11 -4.73
C PRO A 186 18.23 -22.94 -4.33
N GLU A 187 19.08 -22.45 -5.23
CA GLU A 187 19.98 -21.32 -4.96
C GLU A 187 19.20 -20.01 -4.71
N VAL A 188 18.18 -19.74 -5.54
CA VAL A 188 17.30 -18.57 -5.39
C VAL A 188 16.52 -18.65 -4.08
N MET A 189 15.99 -19.83 -3.75
CA MET A 189 15.30 -20.04 -2.47
C MET A 189 16.24 -19.85 -1.28
N ARG A 190 17.47 -20.37 -1.33
CA ARG A 190 18.45 -20.19 -0.24
C ARG A 190 18.76 -18.72 -0.01
N ALA A 191 19.00 -17.96 -1.08
CA ALA A 191 19.22 -16.52 -1.02
C ALA A 191 17.99 -15.77 -0.50
N GLN A 192 16.78 -16.22 -0.87
CA GLN A 192 15.53 -15.65 -0.37
C GLN A 192 15.34 -15.88 1.13
N ILE A 193 15.67 -17.08 1.63
CA ILE A 193 15.62 -17.37 3.07
C ILE A 193 16.67 -16.56 3.83
N ASP A 194 17.88 -16.38 3.27
CA ASP A 194 18.91 -15.52 3.84
C ASP A 194 18.42 -14.06 3.99
N LYS A 195 17.77 -13.52 2.95
CA LYS A 195 17.14 -12.18 2.99
C LYS A 195 16.08 -12.07 4.11
N LEU A 196 15.28 -13.11 4.32
CA LEU A 196 14.29 -13.13 5.42
C LEU A 196 14.95 -13.16 6.79
N LEU A 197 16.00 -13.97 6.96
CA LEU A 197 16.78 -14.02 8.20
C LEU A 197 17.41 -12.66 8.52
N GLU A 198 17.94 -11.95 7.52
CA GLU A 198 18.45 -10.58 7.71
C GLU A 198 17.33 -9.60 8.09
N ALA A 199 16.16 -9.70 7.46
CA ALA A 199 15.01 -8.86 7.81
C ALA A 199 14.54 -9.05 9.25
N THR A 200 14.66 -10.26 9.83
CA THR A 200 14.36 -10.50 11.25
C THR A 200 15.30 -9.81 12.25
N ARG A 201 16.36 -9.16 11.77
CA ARG A 201 17.26 -8.34 12.59
C ARG A 201 16.80 -6.88 12.71
N LEU A 202 15.87 -6.45 11.84
CA LEU A 202 15.30 -5.10 11.89
C LEU A 202 14.23 -5.03 13.00
N ALA A 203 14.39 -4.09 13.93
CA ALA A 203 13.53 -3.99 15.12
C ALA A 203 12.05 -3.66 14.79
N HIS A 204 11.80 -3.01 13.65
CA HIS A 204 10.46 -2.67 13.16
C HIS A 204 9.85 -3.74 12.25
N VAL A 205 10.55 -4.86 12.01
CA VAL A 205 10.06 -5.97 11.17
C VAL A 205 9.74 -7.19 12.02
N THR A 206 8.51 -7.70 11.89
CA THR A 206 8.08 -8.96 12.49
C THR A 206 7.67 -9.93 11.40
N LEU A 207 8.34 -11.08 11.35
CA LEU A 207 7.99 -12.17 10.44
C LEU A 207 7.45 -13.35 11.26
N GLN A 208 6.33 -13.90 10.82
CA GLN A 208 5.77 -15.12 11.37
C GLN A 208 5.41 -16.09 10.25
N VAL A 209 5.60 -17.37 10.50
CA VAL A 209 5.20 -18.45 9.59
C VAL A 209 3.98 -19.16 10.18
N ALA A 210 2.93 -19.37 9.40
CA ALA A 210 1.83 -20.25 9.72
C ALA A 210 2.18 -21.67 9.23
N PRO A 211 2.56 -22.60 10.14
CA PRO A 211 3.00 -23.94 9.77
C PRO A 211 1.82 -24.84 9.40
N PHE A 212 2.04 -25.78 8.47
CA PHE A 212 1.03 -26.76 8.08
C PHE A 212 0.59 -27.66 9.22
N ALA A 213 1.51 -27.95 10.16
CA ALA A 213 1.24 -28.82 11.30
C ALA A 213 0.16 -28.27 12.24
N ASP A 214 -0.06 -26.95 12.25
CA ASP A 214 -1.05 -26.29 13.10
C ASP A 214 -2.47 -26.30 12.48
N GLY A 215 -2.58 -26.77 11.23
CA GLY A 215 -3.85 -26.90 10.52
C GLY A 215 -4.41 -25.57 10.01
N PRO A 216 -5.73 -25.50 9.74
CA PRO A 216 -6.37 -24.31 9.21
C PRO A 216 -6.31 -23.12 10.17
N HIS A 217 -6.04 -21.93 9.64
CA HIS A 217 -6.12 -20.66 10.36
C HIS A 217 -7.23 -19.77 9.77
N PRO A 218 -7.68 -18.70 10.47
CA PRO A 218 -8.82 -17.87 10.04
C PRO A 218 -8.68 -17.11 8.70
N GLY A 219 -7.50 -17.12 8.07
CA GLY A 219 -7.19 -16.36 6.84
C GLY A 219 -7.51 -17.10 5.55
N THR A 220 -8.57 -17.91 5.52
CA THR A 220 -8.88 -18.81 4.39
C THR A 220 -9.41 -18.09 3.14
N TYR A 221 -9.66 -16.78 3.21
CA TYR A 221 -10.26 -15.97 2.14
C TYR A 221 -9.26 -15.32 1.18
N GLY A 222 -7.95 -15.46 1.43
CA GLY A 222 -6.89 -15.00 0.52
C GLY A 222 -5.97 -13.92 1.11
N PRO A 223 -4.99 -13.43 0.32
CA PRO A 223 -4.05 -12.42 0.76
C PRO A 223 -4.73 -11.08 1.04
N PHE A 224 -4.21 -10.36 2.03
CA PHE A 224 -4.59 -8.98 2.28
C PHE A 224 -3.46 -8.22 2.97
N VAL A 225 -3.48 -6.89 2.80
CA VAL A 225 -2.56 -5.96 3.43
C VAL A 225 -3.36 -4.89 4.17
N LEU A 226 -3.06 -4.71 5.45
CA LEU A 226 -3.60 -3.66 6.30
C LEU A 226 -2.61 -2.51 6.37
N PHE A 227 -3.09 -1.31 6.04
CA PHE A 227 -2.38 -0.07 6.22
C PHE A 227 -2.99 0.72 7.37
N ARG A 228 -2.14 1.13 8.32
CA ARG A 228 -2.50 2.09 9.36
C ARG A 228 -1.62 3.32 9.24
N PHE A 229 -2.25 4.48 9.30
CA PHE A 229 -1.62 5.77 9.09
C PHE A 229 -1.47 6.53 10.40
N ALA A 230 -0.45 7.38 10.50
CA ALA A 230 -0.34 8.32 11.61
C ALA A 230 -1.32 9.52 11.47
N MET A 231 -1.76 9.79 10.23
CA MET A 231 -2.68 10.88 9.90
C MET A 231 -4.11 10.51 10.26
N SER A 232 -4.76 11.32 11.10
CA SER A 232 -6.14 11.12 11.58
C SER A 232 -7.21 11.14 10.48
N GLU A 233 -6.91 11.78 9.35
CA GLU A 233 -7.80 11.95 8.20
C GLU A 233 -7.91 10.68 7.37
N LEU A 234 -6.92 9.80 7.49
CA LEU A 234 -6.90 8.52 6.81
C LEU A 234 -7.48 7.46 7.74
N PRO A 235 -8.46 6.69 7.26
CA PRO A 235 -8.89 5.51 7.97
C PRO A 235 -7.80 4.43 7.82
N ASP A 236 -7.80 3.46 8.71
CA ASP A 236 -7.12 2.20 8.40
C ASP A 236 -7.72 1.62 7.12
N MET A 237 -6.88 1.06 6.24
CA MET A 237 -7.31 0.54 4.95
C MET A 237 -6.89 -0.92 4.79
N VAL A 238 -7.76 -1.71 4.18
CA VAL A 238 -7.43 -3.07 3.72
C VAL A 238 -7.26 -3.04 2.21
N TYR A 239 -6.22 -3.70 1.73
CA TYR A 239 -6.02 -4.00 0.32
C TYR A 239 -6.08 -5.50 0.10
N SER A 240 -6.84 -5.92 -0.91
CA SER A 240 -6.82 -7.27 -1.44
C SER A 240 -6.84 -7.22 -2.95
N GLU A 241 -5.96 -7.99 -3.59
CA GLU A 241 -5.93 -8.14 -5.04
C GLU A 241 -6.50 -9.47 -5.51
N TYR A 242 -6.97 -9.45 -6.75
CA TYR A 242 -7.43 -10.61 -7.50
C TYR A 242 -6.93 -10.47 -8.95
N LEU A 243 -7.12 -11.52 -9.76
CA LEU A 243 -6.49 -11.62 -11.08
C LEU A 243 -6.62 -10.38 -11.98
N THR A 244 -7.75 -9.68 -11.92
CA THR A 244 -8.08 -8.57 -12.84
C THR A 244 -8.23 -7.23 -12.14
N GLY A 245 -7.89 -7.14 -10.85
CA GLY A 245 -8.06 -5.89 -10.10
C GLY A 245 -7.67 -5.99 -8.64
N ALA A 246 -8.05 -4.96 -7.89
CA ALA A 246 -7.91 -4.94 -6.45
C ALA A 246 -9.02 -4.13 -5.81
N VAL A 247 -9.25 -4.40 -4.53
CA VAL A 247 -10.21 -3.69 -3.69
C VAL A 247 -9.46 -2.99 -2.57
N TYR A 248 -9.87 -1.75 -2.31
CA TYR A 248 -9.43 -0.97 -1.16
C TYR A 248 -10.64 -0.75 -0.25
N LEU A 249 -10.61 -1.30 0.95
CA LEU A 249 -11.68 -1.23 1.93
C LEU A 249 -11.29 -0.23 3.02
N ASP A 250 -12.17 0.73 3.31
CA ASP A 250 -11.97 1.71 4.37
C ASP A 250 -13.18 1.84 5.32
N ALA A 251 -14.22 1.02 5.11
CA ALA A 251 -15.35 0.96 6.02
C ALA A 251 -14.92 0.34 7.36
N ARG A 252 -15.26 1.01 8.47
CA ARG A 252 -14.84 0.59 9.82
C ARG A 252 -15.16 -0.88 10.13
N THR A 253 -16.32 -1.37 9.71
CA THR A 253 -16.75 -2.77 9.94
C THR A 253 -15.93 -3.77 9.14
N GLU A 254 -15.56 -3.44 7.90
CA GLU A 254 -14.74 -4.30 7.06
C GLU A 254 -13.31 -4.35 7.59
N VAL A 255 -12.74 -3.19 7.90
CA VAL A 255 -11.38 -3.08 8.46
C VAL A 255 -11.28 -3.78 9.81
N ALA A 256 -12.27 -3.61 10.70
CA ALA A 256 -12.29 -4.26 12.01
C ALA A 256 -12.28 -5.79 11.89
N THR A 257 -13.06 -6.34 10.95
CA THR A 257 -13.08 -7.79 10.68
C THR A 257 -11.71 -8.30 10.24
N HIS A 258 -11.03 -7.59 9.33
CA HIS A 258 -9.69 -7.99 8.88
C HIS A 258 -8.63 -7.86 9.97
N LEU A 259 -8.73 -6.85 10.84
CA LEU A 259 -7.85 -6.71 12.00
C LEU A 259 -8.03 -7.88 12.97
N GLU A 260 -9.27 -8.26 13.28
CA GLU A 260 -9.56 -9.42 14.14
C GLU A 260 -8.97 -10.70 13.56
N VAL A 261 -9.15 -10.95 12.26
CA VAL A 261 -8.56 -12.11 11.61
C VAL A 261 -7.03 -12.07 11.68
N MET A 262 -6.42 -10.93 11.35
CA MET A 262 -4.96 -10.78 11.38
C MET A 262 -4.40 -11.05 12.79
N ASP A 263 -5.08 -10.59 13.84
CA ASP A 263 -4.70 -10.82 15.23
C ASP A 263 -4.79 -12.31 15.60
N ARG A 264 -5.87 -12.98 15.20
CA ARG A 264 -6.04 -14.41 15.43
C ARG A 264 -5.01 -15.25 14.66
N MET A 265 -4.70 -14.87 13.43
CA MET A 265 -3.66 -15.52 12.62
C MET A 265 -2.28 -15.34 13.26
N ALA A 266 -1.92 -14.12 13.65
CA ALA A 266 -0.66 -13.83 14.32
C ALA A 266 -0.49 -14.61 15.64
N ALA A 267 -1.58 -14.80 16.39
CA ALA A 267 -1.59 -15.57 17.63
C ALA A 267 -1.42 -17.09 17.41
N GLN A 268 -1.83 -17.60 16.25
CA GLN A 268 -1.68 -19.02 15.88
C GLN A 268 -0.36 -19.31 15.16
N ALA A 269 0.15 -18.34 14.39
CA ALA A 269 1.41 -18.48 13.67
C ALA A 269 2.59 -18.65 14.63
N ALA A 270 3.67 -19.27 14.13
CA ALA A 270 4.91 -19.42 14.86
C ALA A 270 5.38 -18.07 15.42
N THR A 271 5.87 -18.07 16.66
CA THR A 271 6.46 -16.87 17.26
C THR A 271 7.62 -16.34 16.40
N ALA A 272 7.98 -15.08 16.56
CA ALA A 272 9.11 -14.51 15.80
C ALA A 272 10.42 -15.28 16.03
N GLN A 273 10.62 -15.83 17.23
CA GLN A 273 11.77 -16.69 17.54
C GLN A 273 11.68 -18.04 16.82
N ARG A 274 10.54 -18.73 16.92
CA ARG A 274 10.33 -20.01 16.23
C ARG A 274 10.40 -19.87 14.72
N THR A 275 9.97 -18.74 14.18
CA THR A 275 10.08 -18.41 12.76
C THR A 275 11.54 -18.38 12.29
N LYS A 276 12.47 -17.84 13.10
CA LYS A 276 13.91 -17.86 12.77
C LYS A 276 14.46 -19.29 12.69
N GLU A 277 13.97 -20.18 13.54
CA GLU A 277 14.36 -21.60 13.53
C GLU A 277 13.82 -22.28 12.27
N ILE A 278 12.52 -22.12 11.98
CA ILE A 278 11.90 -22.65 10.74
C ILE A 278 12.67 -22.19 9.50
N LEU A 279 13.04 -20.91 9.41
CA LEU A 279 13.82 -20.39 8.29
C LEU A 279 15.20 -21.03 8.19
N ARG A 280 15.90 -21.28 9.31
CA ARG A 280 17.20 -21.96 9.30
C ARG A 280 17.08 -23.41 8.85
N ASP A 281 16.10 -24.14 9.37
CA ASP A 281 15.85 -25.53 9.01
C ASP A 281 15.56 -25.65 7.50
N LEU A 282 14.66 -24.80 6.98
CA LEU A 282 14.36 -24.75 5.53
C LEU A 282 15.58 -24.39 4.68
N ARG A 283 16.49 -23.55 5.18
CA ARG A 283 17.72 -23.19 4.48
C ARG A 283 18.71 -24.36 4.36
N GLU A 284 18.73 -25.25 5.35
CA GLU A 284 19.57 -26.45 5.36
C GLU A 284 19.01 -27.56 4.46
N GLU A 285 17.68 -27.59 4.25
CA GLU A 285 17.00 -28.52 3.34
C GLU A 285 17.24 -28.20 1.85
N LEU A 286 17.52 -26.93 1.50
CA LEU A 286 17.84 -26.44 0.15
C LEU A 286 19.33 -26.65 -0.18
#